data_AF-A0A8E2E2G7-F1
#
_entry.id   AF-A0A8E2E2G7-F1
#
_cell.length_a   1.000
_cell.length_b   1.000
_cell.length_c   1.000
_cell.angle_alpha   90.00
_cell.angle_beta   90.00
_cell.angle_gamma   90.00
#
_symmetry.space_group_name_H-M   'P 1'
#
loop_
_entity.id
_entity.type
_entity.pdbx_description
1 polymer ?
#
loop_
_entity_poly.entity_id
_entity_poly.type
_entity_poly.pdbx_seq_one_letter_code
_entity_poly.pdbx_strand_id
1 'polypeptide(L)'
;MVELLEISCKQPTLQSHSNQTTSTLPHSQIPSRFTMFNVATIVTALAAFAYALPAPESLPEGFQPITRDEILKRLAEPADSLQKRTVGGILLCTGTGWTGTCGYKVQPVCHTGQCQTASEIAAHCVTLSSPYLRNIGSFGPDSGATVYISTNGDCNEASGSISSPGSDNFFNYEGGLGSQITTFLVEAN
;
A
#
# COMPACT_ATOMS: atom_id res chain seq x y z
N MET A 1 21.21 -12.73 40.70
CA MET A 1 21.85 -13.43 39.57
C MET A 1 20.81 -13.52 38.48
N VAL A 2 20.96 -12.74 37.41
CA VAL A 2 20.08 -12.79 36.24
C VAL A 2 20.98 -13.14 35.06
N GLU A 3 20.78 -14.34 34.51
CA GLU A 3 21.45 -14.79 33.29
C GLU A 3 21.01 -13.93 32.11
N LEU A 4 21.97 -13.30 31.43
CA LEU A 4 21.79 -12.75 30.09
C LEU A 4 21.87 -13.90 29.09
N LEU A 5 20.77 -14.20 28.40
CA LEU A 5 20.80 -14.99 27.17
C LEU A 5 21.10 -14.04 26.00
N GLU A 6 22.30 -14.16 25.42
CA GLU A 6 22.66 -13.52 24.16
C GLU A 6 22.05 -14.30 22.98
N ILE A 7 21.26 -13.61 22.16
CA ILE A 7 20.73 -14.17 20.90
C ILE A 7 21.73 -13.81 19.78
N SER A 8 22.44 -14.83 19.30
CA SER A 8 23.35 -14.77 18.16
C SER A 8 22.57 -14.99 16.85
N CYS A 9 22.35 -13.92 16.08
CA CYS A 9 21.78 -14.02 14.74
C CYS A 9 22.90 -14.22 13.70
N LYS A 10 22.95 -15.43 13.15
CA LYS A 10 23.88 -15.88 12.11
C LYS A 10 23.33 -15.47 10.73
N GLN A 11 24.06 -14.64 9.99
CA GLN A 11 23.73 -14.26 8.60
C GLN A 11 23.77 -15.46 7.63
N PRO A 12 22.79 -15.61 6.74
CA PRO A 12 22.91 -16.46 5.57
C PRO A 12 23.42 -15.69 4.33
N THR A 13 24.43 -16.27 3.70
CA THR A 13 25.05 -15.90 2.42
C THR A 13 24.08 -16.10 1.26
N LEU A 14 23.85 -15.06 0.45
CA LEU A 14 23.10 -15.16 -0.82
C LEU A 14 24.07 -15.20 -2.02
N GLN A 15 23.90 -16.22 -2.84
CA GLN A 15 24.58 -16.46 -4.12
C GLN A 15 24.11 -15.48 -5.19
N SER A 16 25.05 -14.95 -5.98
CA SER A 16 24.78 -14.22 -7.22
C SER A 16 24.98 -15.16 -8.41
N HIS A 17 23.92 -15.38 -9.21
CA HIS A 17 24.01 -15.99 -10.55
C HIS A 17 23.45 -14.96 -11.54
N SER A 18 24.35 -14.36 -12.33
CA SER A 18 24.05 -13.43 -13.40
C SER A 18 24.03 -14.17 -14.74
N ASN A 19 22.85 -14.33 -15.34
CA ASN A 19 22.72 -14.74 -16.74
C ASN A 19 22.53 -13.48 -17.60
N GLN A 20 23.56 -13.11 -18.36
CA GLN A 20 23.47 -12.13 -19.44
C GLN A 20 23.27 -12.87 -20.77
N THR A 21 22.12 -12.65 -21.41
CA THR A 21 21.87 -13.10 -22.77
C THR A 21 22.10 -11.94 -23.73
N THR A 22 23.18 -12.01 -24.48
CA THR A 22 23.49 -11.21 -25.66
C THR A 22 22.53 -11.55 -26.79
N SER A 23 21.89 -10.55 -27.40
CA SER A 23 21.19 -10.73 -28.68
C SER A 23 21.62 -9.65 -29.67
N THR A 24 22.34 -10.12 -30.68
CA THR A 24 22.89 -9.43 -31.84
C THR A 24 21.81 -9.15 -32.90
N LEU A 25 21.79 -7.93 -33.42
CA LEU A 25 21.10 -7.60 -34.68
C LEU A 25 21.83 -8.22 -35.88
N PRO A 26 21.08 -8.54 -36.95
CA PRO A 26 21.58 -8.16 -38.26
C PRO A 26 20.54 -7.49 -39.19
N HIS A 27 21.09 -6.59 -40.00
CA HIS A 27 20.57 -6.03 -41.25
C HIS A 27 19.91 -7.06 -42.16
N SER A 28 18.82 -6.72 -42.84
CA SER A 28 18.66 -7.04 -44.28
C SER A 28 17.50 -6.29 -44.97
N GLN A 29 17.90 -5.45 -45.92
CA GLN A 29 17.42 -5.21 -47.29
C GLN A 29 15.93 -5.06 -47.68
N ILE A 30 15.71 -3.95 -48.41
CA ILE A 30 14.52 -3.52 -49.15
C ILE A 30 14.49 -4.17 -50.55
N PRO A 31 13.32 -4.58 -51.05
CA PRO A 31 13.05 -4.44 -52.48
C PRO A 31 11.75 -3.68 -52.78
N SER A 32 11.88 -2.65 -53.61
CA SER A 32 10.80 -1.94 -54.31
C SER A 32 10.02 -2.88 -55.22
N ARG A 33 8.69 -2.90 -55.07
CA ARG A 33 7.76 -3.21 -56.16
C ARG A 33 6.57 -2.25 -56.14
N PHE A 34 6.56 -1.36 -57.12
CA PHE A 34 5.41 -0.54 -57.50
C PHE A 34 4.33 -1.46 -58.09
N THR A 35 3.14 -1.44 -57.50
CA THR A 35 1.93 -1.98 -58.14
C THR A 35 0.87 -0.88 -58.05
N MET A 36 0.49 -0.33 -59.20
CA MET A 36 -0.66 0.57 -59.33
C MET A 36 -1.93 -0.27 -59.19
N PHE A 37 -2.80 0.06 -58.23
CA PHE A 37 -4.21 -0.35 -58.27
C PHE A 37 -5.13 0.74 -57.71
N ASN A 38 -6.00 1.18 -58.63
CA ASN A 38 -7.29 1.85 -58.56
C ASN A 38 -7.90 2.32 -57.22
N VAL A 39 -8.25 3.61 -57.26
CA VAL A 39 -9.41 4.33 -56.72
C VAL A 39 -10.56 3.45 -56.18
N ALA A 40 -10.83 3.56 -54.87
CA ALA A 40 -12.18 3.51 -54.31
C ALA A 40 -12.19 4.03 -52.86
N THR A 41 -12.81 5.19 -52.67
CA THR A 41 -13.57 5.66 -51.50
C THR A 41 -13.19 5.06 -50.14
N ILE A 42 -12.37 5.78 -49.36
CA ILE A 42 -12.23 5.52 -47.92
C ILE A 42 -13.31 6.34 -47.20
N VAL A 43 -14.34 5.64 -46.74
CA VAL A 43 -15.37 6.15 -45.83
C VAL A 43 -14.68 6.61 -44.55
N THR A 44 -14.89 7.87 -44.18
CA THR A 44 -14.42 8.46 -42.93
C THR A 44 -15.17 7.82 -41.76
N ALA A 45 -14.62 6.74 -41.20
CA ALA A 45 -15.09 6.19 -39.94
C ALA A 45 -14.59 7.10 -38.81
N LEU A 46 -15.44 8.01 -38.32
CA LEU A 46 -15.26 8.66 -37.03
C LEU A 46 -15.38 7.58 -35.94
N ALA A 47 -14.25 6.95 -35.61
CA ALA A 47 -14.14 6.16 -34.41
C ALA A 47 -14.20 7.12 -33.21
N ALA A 48 -15.39 7.24 -32.61
CA ALA A 48 -15.53 7.83 -31.30
C ALA A 48 -14.76 6.95 -30.31
N PHE A 49 -13.51 7.32 -30.02
CA PHE A 49 -12.79 6.80 -28.87
C PHE A 49 -13.51 7.33 -27.62
N ALA A 50 -14.52 6.58 -27.18
CA ALA A 50 -15.00 6.68 -25.81
C ALA A 50 -13.84 6.25 -24.93
N TYR A 51 -13.07 7.22 -24.42
CA TYR A 51 -12.15 6.99 -23.33
C TYR A 51 -13.00 6.58 -22.13
N ALA A 52 -13.18 5.27 -21.95
CA ALA A 52 -13.71 4.71 -20.74
C ALA A 52 -12.74 5.15 -19.63
N LEU A 53 -13.15 6.13 -18.83
CA LEU A 53 -12.41 6.48 -17.63
C LEU A 53 -12.28 5.19 -16.81
N PRO A 54 -11.07 4.86 -16.32
CA PRO A 54 -10.91 3.69 -15.48
C PRO A 54 -11.91 3.79 -14.33
N ALA A 55 -12.75 2.76 -14.19
CA ALA A 55 -13.68 2.71 -13.07
C ALA A 55 -12.89 2.84 -11.77
N PRO A 56 -13.37 3.62 -10.78
CA PRO A 56 -12.70 3.70 -9.50
C PRO A 56 -12.53 2.29 -8.96
N GLU A 57 -11.29 1.89 -8.65
CA GLU A 57 -11.01 0.58 -8.08
C GLU A 57 -11.87 0.40 -6.83
N SER A 58 -12.63 -0.69 -6.78
CA SER A 58 -13.49 -1.01 -5.65
C SER A 58 -12.67 -1.16 -4.38
N LEU A 59 -13.18 -0.65 -3.26
CA LEU A 59 -12.52 -0.79 -1.97
C LEU A 59 -12.44 -2.25 -1.51
N PRO A 60 -11.42 -2.63 -0.72
CA PRO A 60 -11.34 -3.95 -0.10
C PRO A 60 -12.52 -4.23 0.83
N GLU A 61 -12.71 -5.50 1.16
CA GLU A 61 -13.75 -5.93 2.08
C GLU A 61 -13.66 -5.21 3.45
N GLY A 62 -14.78 -4.64 3.87
CA GLY A 62 -14.94 -3.95 5.14
C GLY A 62 -14.42 -2.50 5.16
N PHE A 63 -13.72 -2.04 4.11
CA PHE A 63 -13.40 -0.62 3.98
C PHE A 63 -14.63 0.15 3.49
N GLN A 64 -14.89 1.27 4.16
CA GLN A 64 -15.93 2.21 3.76
C GLN A 64 -15.30 3.40 3.04
N PRO A 65 -15.93 3.93 1.99
CA PRO A 65 -15.45 5.14 1.33
C PRO A 65 -15.49 6.30 2.33
N ILE A 66 -14.46 7.14 2.29
CA ILE A 66 -14.35 8.31 3.16
C ILE A 66 -13.90 9.52 2.34
N THR A 67 -14.48 10.69 2.63
CA THR A 67 -14.17 11.93 1.93
C THR A 67 -12.95 12.61 2.53
N ARG A 68 -12.24 13.42 1.74
CA ARG A 68 -11.10 14.19 2.23
C ARG A 68 -11.44 15.09 3.42
N ASP A 69 -12.60 15.74 3.39
CA ASP A 69 -13.03 16.62 4.49
C ASP A 69 -13.27 15.81 5.77
N GLU A 70 -13.83 14.61 5.68
CA GLU A 70 -13.97 13.72 6.84
C GLU A 70 -12.62 13.24 7.36
N ILE A 71 -11.67 12.90 6.48
CA ILE A 71 -10.30 12.55 6.86
C ILE A 71 -9.66 13.71 7.65
N LEU A 72 -9.64 14.92 7.06
CA LEU A 72 -9.02 16.08 7.70
C LEU A 72 -9.67 16.41 9.04
N LYS A 73 -10.99 16.24 9.15
CA LYS A 73 -11.71 16.40 10.42
C LYS A 73 -11.23 15.38 11.46
N ARG A 74 -11.16 14.09 11.13
CA ARG A 74 -10.72 13.03 12.06
C ARG A 74 -9.27 13.22 12.52
N LEU A 75 -8.39 13.59 11.61
CA LEU A 75 -6.97 13.81 11.91
C LEU A 75 -6.72 15.06 12.76
N ALA A 76 -7.60 16.06 12.66
CA ALA A 76 -7.54 17.29 13.43
C ALA A 76 -8.17 17.16 14.83
N GLU A 77 -8.84 16.06 15.15
CA GLU A 77 -9.49 15.90 16.44
C GLU A 77 -8.44 15.73 17.55
N PRO A 78 -8.42 16.63 18.56
CA PRO A 78 -7.47 16.51 19.66
C PRO A 78 -7.78 15.26 20.47
N ALA A 79 -6.73 14.64 21.01
CA ALA A 79 -6.83 13.42 21.81
C ALA A 79 -7.85 13.56 22.96
N ASP A 80 -8.01 14.75 23.54
CA ASP A 80 -8.92 15.01 24.67
C ASP A 80 -10.36 15.38 24.27
N SER A 81 -10.72 15.32 22.98
CA SER A 81 -12.10 15.58 22.59
C SER A 81 -13.03 14.44 23.07
N LEU A 82 -14.18 14.80 23.64
CA LEU A 82 -15.25 13.88 24.05
C LEU A 82 -15.93 13.17 22.87
N GLN A 83 -15.47 13.39 21.62
CA GLN A 83 -15.94 12.62 20.49
C GLN A 83 -15.48 11.16 20.63
N LYS A 84 -16.40 10.25 20.32
CA LYS A 84 -16.20 8.81 20.45
C LYS A 84 -15.00 8.38 19.60
N ARG A 85 -13.84 8.17 20.25
CA ARG A 85 -12.67 7.56 19.62
C ARG A 85 -13.09 6.22 19.02
N THR A 86 -12.70 5.98 17.77
CA THR A 86 -12.87 4.66 17.17
C THR A 86 -11.53 3.95 17.24
N VAL A 87 -11.26 3.33 18.39
CA VAL A 87 -10.04 2.56 18.63
C VAL A 87 -9.88 1.52 17.52
N GLY A 88 -8.70 1.51 16.89
CA GLY A 88 -8.42 0.65 15.73
C GLY A 88 -8.83 1.21 14.37
N GLY A 89 -9.42 2.41 14.32
CA GLY A 89 -9.77 3.08 13.07
C GLY A 89 -8.54 3.45 12.26
N ILE A 90 -8.47 2.99 11.01
CA ILE A 90 -7.38 3.27 10.07
C ILE A 90 -7.94 3.92 8.79
N LEU A 91 -7.35 5.05 8.42
CA LEU A 91 -7.61 5.80 7.19
C LEU A 91 -6.49 5.53 6.18
N LEU A 92 -6.83 5.00 5.00
CA LEU A 92 -5.87 4.74 3.92
C LEU A 92 -6.29 5.45 2.65
N CYS A 93 -5.33 6.07 1.96
CA CYS A 93 -5.50 6.61 0.62
C CYS A 93 -4.35 6.14 -0.28
N THR A 94 -4.65 5.85 -1.56
CA THR A 94 -3.62 5.48 -2.53
C THR A 94 -2.77 6.66 -2.99
N GLY A 95 -3.33 7.88 -2.98
CA GLY A 95 -2.62 9.12 -3.28
C GLY A 95 -2.12 9.83 -2.03
N THR A 96 -1.10 10.68 -2.20
CA THR A 96 -0.60 11.58 -1.15
C THR A 96 -1.58 12.73 -0.91
N GLY A 97 -1.46 13.41 0.23
CA GLY A 97 -2.33 14.52 0.59
C GLY A 97 -3.79 14.12 0.78
N TRP A 98 -4.06 12.86 1.14
CA TRP A 98 -5.41 12.30 1.31
C TRP A 98 -6.22 12.32 -0.01
N THR A 99 -5.59 11.87 -1.10
CA THR A 99 -6.19 11.83 -2.45
C THR A 99 -6.23 10.41 -3.02
N GLY A 100 -6.86 10.22 -4.20
CA GLY A 100 -7.01 8.90 -4.82
C GLY A 100 -8.14 8.08 -4.20
N THR A 101 -7.96 6.76 -4.14
CA THR A 101 -8.95 5.85 -3.55
C THR A 101 -8.74 5.83 -2.04
N CYS A 102 -9.65 6.48 -1.31
CA CYS A 102 -9.60 6.59 0.14
C CYS A 102 -10.65 5.69 0.80
N GLY A 103 -10.26 5.07 1.91
CA GLY A 103 -11.14 4.21 2.69
C GLY A 103 -10.79 4.22 4.16
N TYR A 104 -11.80 3.90 4.96
CA TYR A 104 -11.70 3.78 6.41
C TYR A 104 -12.18 2.41 6.86
N LYS A 105 -11.48 1.82 7.82
CA LYS A 105 -11.89 0.57 8.47
C LYS A 105 -11.39 0.52 9.91
N VAL A 106 -12.23 0.00 10.80
CA VAL A 106 -11.82 -0.37 12.16
C VAL A 106 -11.18 -1.75 12.10
N GLN A 107 -9.92 -1.82 12.49
CA GLN A 107 -9.11 -3.03 12.44
C GLN A 107 -9.14 -3.77 13.77
N PRO A 108 -8.86 -5.09 13.78
CA PRO A 108 -8.56 -5.80 15.01
C PRO A 108 -7.42 -5.10 15.75
N VAL A 109 -7.62 -4.84 17.03
CA VAL A 109 -6.62 -4.16 17.87
C VAL A 109 -5.95 -5.14 18.79
N CYS A 110 -4.63 -5.06 18.82
CA CYS A 110 -3.84 -5.57 19.91
C CYS A 110 -3.90 -4.57 21.06
N HIS A 111 -4.40 -4.95 22.23
CA HIS A 111 -4.20 -4.12 23.41
C HIS A 111 -2.79 -4.30 23.94
N THR A 112 -2.22 -3.25 24.54
CA THR A 112 -0.89 -3.31 25.16
C THR A 112 -0.76 -4.54 26.06
N GLY A 113 0.20 -5.41 25.74
CA GLY A 113 0.46 -6.65 26.47
C GLY A 113 -0.37 -7.88 26.05
N GLN A 114 -1.25 -7.78 25.04
CA GLN A 114 -2.11 -8.90 24.59
C GLN A 114 -1.62 -9.64 23.33
N CYS A 115 -0.61 -9.14 22.62
CA CYS A 115 0.05 -9.87 21.53
C CYS A 115 1.51 -10.13 21.88
N GLN A 116 1.73 -11.11 22.74
CA GLN A 116 3.07 -11.50 23.19
C GLN A 116 3.57 -12.76 22.47
N THR A 117 2.64 -13.50 21.84
CA THR A 117 2.94 -14.71 21.08
C THR A 117 2.73 -14.51 19.59
N ALA A 118 3.44 -15.28 18.78
CA ALA A 118 3.29 -15.25 17.33
C ALA A 118 1.86 -15.58 16.87
N SER A 119 1.14 -16.44 17.62
CA SER A 119 -0.25 -16.76 17.30
C SER A 119 -1.21 -15.61 17.57
N GLU A 120 -0.99 -14.82 18.63
CA GLU A 120 -1.81 -13.64 18.93
C GLU A 120 -1.54 -12.53 17.91
N ILE A 121 -0.27 -12.32 17.55
CA ILE A 121 0.13 -11.37 16.49
C ILE A 121 -0.54 -11.77 15.16
N ALA A 122 -0.47 -13.04 14.77
CA ALA A 122 -1.08 -13.53 13.53
C ALA A 122 -2.60 -13.29 13.49
N ALA A 123 -3.30 -13.42 14.62
CA ALA A 123 -4.75 -13.19 14.69
C ALA A 123 -5.15 -11.71 14.48
N HIS A 124 -4.24 -10.78 14.75
CA HIS A 124 -4.46 -9.32 14.61
C HIS A 124 -3.71 -8.72 13.42
N CYS A 125 -2.98 -9.54 12.67
CA CYS A 125 -2.23 -9.11 11.51
C CYS A 125 -3.18 -8.82 10.35
N VAL A 126 -3.22 -7.56 9.92
CA VAL A 126 -4.02 -7.14 8.77
C VAL A 126 -3.18 -7.28 7.51
N THR A 127 -3.65 -8.11 6.58
CA THR A 127 -3.08 -8.19 5.23
C THR A 127 -3.76 -7.19 4.30
N LEU A 128 -2.96 -6.39 3.59
CA LEU A 128 -3.45 -5.46 2.59
C LEU A 128 -3.79 -6.19 1.30
N SER A 129 -4.88 -5.78 0.68
CA SER A 129 -5.24 -6.16 -0.69
C SER A 129 -5.23 -4.93 -1.59
N SER A 130 -5.40 -5.13 -2.90
CA SER A 130 -5.72 -4.04 -3.82
C SER A 130 -6.92 -3.24 -3.30
N PRO A 131 -6.90 -1.89 -3.35
CA PRO A 131 -5.92 -1.05 -4.04
C PRO A 131 -4.75 -0.57 -3.17
N TYR A 132 -4.68 -0.99 -1.91
CA TYR A 132 -3.70 -0.49 -0.92
C TYR A 132 -2.40 -1.28 -0.86
N LEU A 133 -2.42 -2.56 -1.24
CA LEU A 133 -1.23 -3.41 -1.23
C LEU A 133 -0.08 -2.73 -1.99
N ARG A 134 1.01 -2.39 -1.29
CA ARG A 134 2.19 -1.70 -1.84
C ARG A 134 1.87 -0.37 -2.55
N ASN A 135 0.77 0.28 -2.19
CA ASN A 135 0.24 1.45 -2.89
C ASN A 135 -0.50 2.39 -1.93
N ILE A 136 0.14 2.71 -0.79
CA ILE A 136 -0.42 3.64 0.20
C ILE A 136 0.31 4.98 0.11
N GLY A 137 -0.42 6.01 -0.34
CA GLY A 137 0.08 7.39 -0.43
C GLY A 137 -0.18 8.22 0.82
N SER A 138 -1.23 7.91 1.59
CA SER A 138 -1.47 8.49 2.91
C SER A 138 -1.99 7.43 3.89
N PHE A 139 -1.49 7.47 5.13
CA PHE A 139 -1.82 6.51 6.18
C PHE A 139 -2.12 7.28 7.47
N GLY A 140 -3.35 7.21 7.96
CA GLY A 140 -3.80 7.93 9.16
C GLY A 140 -4.45 6.98 10.17
N PRO A 141 -3.74 6.55 11.22
CA PRO A 141 -4.38 5.91 12.37
C PRO A 141 -5.23 6.94 13.13
N ASP A 142 -6.42 6.55 13.59
CA ASP A 142 -7.19 7.34 14.55
C ASP A 142 -6.41 7.51 15.87
N SER A 143 -6.77 8.54 16.65
CA SER A 143 -6.10 8.82 17.93
C SER A 143 -6.14 7.63 18.90
N GLY A 144 -5.04 7.43 19.63
CA GLY A 144 -4.89 6.31 20.57
C GLY A 144 -4.48 4.99 19.92
N ALA A 145 -4.03 5.00 18.66
CA ALA A 145 -3.45 3.83 18.02
C ALA A 145 -2.00 4.08 17.57
N THR A 146 -1.15 3.08 17.77
CA THR A 146 0.13 2.91 17.08
C THR A 146 -0.01 1.76 16.09
N VAL A 147 0.47 1.94 14.87
CA VAL A 147 0.45 0.91 13.84
C VAL A 147 1.87 0.45 13.57
N TYR A 148 2.09 -0.85 13.67
CA TYR A 148 3.35 -1.50 13.32
C TYR A 148 3.23 -2.04 11.89
N ILE A 149 4.13 -1.56 11.03
CA ILE A 149 4.08 -1.77 9.59
C ILE A 149 5.04 -2.88 9.22
N SER A 150 4.64 -3.77 8.31
CA SER A 150 5.51 -4.81 7.77
C SER A 150 5.47 -4.85 6.25
N THR A 151 6.66 -5.03 5.67
CA THR A 151 6.89 -5.10 4.21
C THR A 151 7.10 -6.52 3.70
N ASN A 152 7.45 -7.46 4.59
CA ASN A 152 7.72 -8.87 4.25
C ASN A 152 6.46 -9.76 4.32
N GLY A 153 5.34 -9.21 4.83
CA GLY A 153 4.07 -9.94 4.98
C GLY A 153 3.91 -10.61 6.34
N ASP A 154 4.84 -10.36 7.27
CA ASP A 154 4.84 -10.91 8.62
C ASP A 154 4.71 -9.78 9.67
N CYS A 155 3.67 -9.82 10.49
CA CYS A 155 3.48 -8.86 11.57
C CYS A 155 4.35 -9.13 12.81
N ASN A 156 5.12 -10.22 12.87
CA ASN A 156 6.08 -10.48 13.96
C ASN A 156 7.32 -9.58 13.86
N GLU A 157 7.61 -9.02 12.68
CA GLU A 157 8.76 -8.17 12.42
C GLU A 157 8.30 -6.85 11.78
N ALA A 158 8.24 -5.79 12.59
CA ALA A 158 7.90 -4.46 12.10
C ALA A 158 9.08 -3.85 11.31
N SER A 159 8.81 -3.40 10.10
CA SER A 159 9.71 -2.55 9.29
C SER A 159 9.70 -1.09 9.73
N GLY A 160 8.66 -0.66 10.44
CA GLY A 160 8.49 0.70 10.94
C GLY A 160 7.22 0.81 11.78
N SER A 161 6.96 2.00 12.33
CA SER A 161 5.72 2.29 13.02
C SER A 161 5.20 3.67 12.70
N ILE A 162 3.89 3.86 12.85
CA ILE A 162 3.24 5.15 12.67
C ILE A 162 2.10 5.31 13.67
N SER A 163 2.03 6.47 14.32
CA SER A 163 0.95 6.82 15.24
C SER A 163 0.16 7.99 14.69
N SER A 164 -1.04 8.21 15.22
CA SER A 164 -1.85 9.39 14.93
C SER A 164 -1.02 10.69 15.04
N PRO A 165 -1.16 11.66 14.12
CA PRO A 165 -2.16 11.74 13.04
C PRO A 165 -1.74 11.00 11.74
N GLY A 166 -0.65 10.26 11.77
CA GLY A 166 -0.14 9.56 10.60
C GLY A 166 0.63 10.46 9.63
N SER A 167 0.60 10.10 8.35
CA SER A 167 1.35 10.77 7.29
C SER A 167 0.50 10.94 6.05
N ASP A 168 0.46 12.17 5.55
CA ASP A 168 -0.17 12.51 4.27
C ASP A 168 0.73 12.18 3.07
N ASN A 169 2.02 11.89 3.29
CA ASN A 169 2.98 11.51 2.26
C ASN A 169 3.72 10.22 2.64
N PHE A 170 2.95 9.14 2.72
CA PHE A 170 3.42 7.86 3.20
C PHE A 170 4.38 7.15 2.22
N PHE A 171 4.36 7.53 0.93
CA PHE A 171 5.35 7.06 -0.04
C PHE A 171 6.79 7.51 0.26
N ASN A 172 6.98 8.57 1.04
CA ASN A 172 8.30 9.03 1.47
C ASN A 172 8.56 8.76 2.96
N TYR A 173 7.64 8.09 3.64
CA TYR A 173 7.77 7.75 5.05
C TYR A 173 8.84 6.65 5.24
N GLU A 174 9.77 6.88 6.17
CA GLU A 174 10.83 5.95 6.58
C GLU A 174 11.49 5.17 5.41
N GLY A 175 11.99 5.90 4.41
CA GLY A 175 12.68 5.27 3.28
C GLY A 175 11.76 4.63 2.23
N GLY A 176 10.47 4.97 2.25
CA GLY A 176 9.50 4.61 1.22
C GLY A 176 8.63 3.42 1.56
N LEU A 177 8.17 3.34 2.82
CA LEU A 177 7.31 2.25 3.28
C LEU A 177 5.96 2.18 2.54
N GLY A 178 5.43 3.31 2.05
CA GLY A 178 4.13 3.35 1.37
C GLY A 178 4.02 2.51 0.09
N SER A 179 5.14 2.27 -0.60
CA SER A 179 5.20 1.42 -1.79
C SER A 179 5.61 -0.04 -1.49
N GLN A 180 5.82 -0.37 -0.22
CA GLN A 180 6.40 -1.65 0.20
C GLN A 180 5.55 -2.40 1.22
N ILE A 181 4.70 -1.68 1.96
CA ILE A 181 3.83 -2.24 2.97
C ILE A 181 2.90 -3.33 2.38
N THR A 182 2.83 -4.44 3.10
CA THR A 182 1.98 -5.59 2.75
C THR A 182 1.06 -5.97 3.89
N THR A 183 1.51 -5.77 5.13
CA THR A 183 0.75 -6.08 6.34
C THR A 183 0.96 -5.02 7.40
N PHE A 184 0.06 -4.96 8.39
CA PHE A 184 0.26 -4.16 9.58
C PHE A 184 -0.48 -4.73 10.78
N LEU A 185 -0.03 -4.35 11.97
CA LEU A 185 -0.66 -4.65 13.26
C LEU A 185 -1.05 -3.33 13.93
N VAL A 186 -2.26 -3.25 14.48
CA VAL A 186 -2.71 -2.07 15.22
C VAL A 186 -2.63 -2.34 16.71
N GLU A 187 -1.89 -1.51 17.43
CA GLU A 187 -1.86 -1.50 18.89
C GLU A 187 -2.65 -0.29 19.43
N ALA A 188 -3.55 -0.54 20.38
CA ALA A 188 -4.28 0.50 21.09
C ALA A 188 -3.52 0.94 22.36
N ASN A 189 -3.33 2.25 22.51
CA ASN A 189 -2.67 2.91 23.66
C ASN A 189 -3.67 3.51 24.64
#